data_AF-A0A3L6Q1Q9-F1
#
_entry.id   AF-A0A3L6Q1Q9-F1
#
_cell.length_a   1.000
_cell.length_b   1.000
_cell.length_c   1.000
_cell.angle_alpha   90.00
_cell.angle_beta   90.00
_cell.angle_gamma   90.00
#
_symmetry.space_group_name_H-M   'P 1'
#
loop_
_entity.id
_entity.type
_entity.pdbx_description
1 polymer ?
#
loop_
_entity_poly.entity_id
_entity_poly.type
_entity_poly.pdbx_seq_one_letter_code
_entity_poly.pdbx_strand_id
1 'polypeptide(L)'
;MVRSCTVARICDDCSYGAGGGGSGRERCMVCGVREGGAVADAYYCMACVRMEKERDGCPTVINAGTAARDSFYQRKKRGYSSTAARHSC
;
A
#
# COMPACT_ATOMS: atom_id res chain seq x y z
N MET A 1 11.33 -1.52 -14.30
CA MET A 1 10.17 -2.43 -14.15
C MET A 1 10.69 -3.85 -14.23
N VAL A 2 10.43 -4.66 -13.20
CA VAL A 2 10.94 -6.03 -13.07
C VAL A 2 9.89 -7.03 -13.57
N ARG A 3 10.31 -8.24 -13.97
CA ARG A 3 9.38 -9.29 -14.46
C ARG A 3 8.42 -9.72 -13.35
N SER A 4 7.13 -9.41 -13.51
CA SER A 4 6.04 -9.92 -12.67
C SER A 4 5.86 -11.42 -12.92
N CYS A 5 5.54 -12.18 -11.87
CA CYS A 5 5.38 -13.63 -11.96
C CYS A 5 4.13 -14.14 -11.26
N THR A 6 3.89 -13.74 -10.01
CA THR A 6 2.74 -14.23 -9.23
C THR A 6 1.95 -13.07 -8.65
N VAL A 7 0.63 -13.21 -8.58
CA VAL A 7 -0.24 -12.19 -7.97
C VAL A 7 -0.09 -12.22 -6.45
N ALA A 8 -0.02 -11.05 -5.82
CA ALA A 8 0.03 -10.95 -4.37
C ALA A 8 -1.35 -11.20 -3.75
N ARG A 9 -1.40 -11.93 -2.62
CA ARG A 9 -2.64 -12.25 -1.92
C ARG A 9 -2.62 -11.67 -0.50
N ILE A 10 -3.72 -11.02 -0.12
CA ILE A 10 -3.91 -10.47 1.23
C ILE A 10 -4.69 -11.47 2.10
N CYS A 11 -4.45 -11.46 3.42
CA CYS A 11 -5.25 -12.26 4.36
C CYS A 11 -6.65 -11.66 4.58
N ASP A 12 -7.56 -12.46 5.15
CA ASP A 12 -8.93 -12.05 5.42
C ASP A 12 -9.00 -10.83 6.36
N ASP A 13 -8.23 -10.79 7.44
CA ASP A 13 -8.17 -9.62 8.33
C ASP A 13 -7.79 -8.32 7.59
N CYS A 14 -6.81 -8.39 6.70
CA CYS A 14 -6.41 -7.22 5.90
C CYS A 14 -7.45 -6.88 4.82
N SER A 15 -8.18 -7.87 4.31
CA SER A 15 -9.25 -7.72 3.32
C SER A 15 -10.49 -7.06 3.93
N TYR A 16 -10.92 -7.46 5.12
CA TYR A 16 -12.08 -6.89 5.82
C TYR A 16 -11.83 -5.48 6.33
N GLY A 17 -10.57 -5.16 6.65
CA GLY A 17 -10.14 -3.82 7.06
C GLY A 17 -9.95 -3.71 8.57
N ALA A 18 -8.97 -2.91 8.99
CA ALA A 18 -8.65 -2.70 10.39
C ALA A 18 -9.65 -1.71 11.03
N GLY A 19 -10.59 -2.19 11.82
CA GLY A 19 -11.18 -1.45 12.95
C GLY A 19 -11.93 -0.13 12.69
N GLY A 20 -12.46 0.13 11.49
CA GLY A 20 -13.24 1.35 11.26
C GLY A 20 -13.66 1.61 9.81
N GLY A 21 -14.70 0.91 9.34
CA GLY A 21 -15.61 1.44 8.31
C GLY A 21 -15.18 1.44 6.83
N GLY A 22 -14.32 0.53 6.36
CA GLY A 22 -14.08 0.41 4.91
C GLY A 22 -13.34 -0.87 4.48
N SER A 23 -13.68 -1.38 3.28
CA SER A 23 -13.06 -2.58 2.70
C SER A 23 -11.56 -2.39 2.50
N GLY A 24 -10.76 -3.32 3.01
CA GLY A 24 -9.30 -3.29 2.87
C GLY A 24 -8.83 -3.48 1.43
N ARG A 25 -9.68 -4.05 0.58
CA ARG A 25 -9.44 -4.25 -0.86
C ARG A 25 -9.36 -2.94 -1.65
N GLU A 26 -9.94 -1.87 -1.12
CA GLU A 26 -9.92 -0.54 -1.74
C GLU A 26 -8.70 0.27 -1.32
N ARG A 27 -7.82 -0.28 -0.46
CA ARG A 27 -6.58 0.37 -0.02
C ARG A 27 -5.40 -0.21 -0.76
N CYS A 28 -4.46 0.64 -1.12
CA CYS A 28 -3.17 0.16 -1.58
C CYS A 28 -2.44 -0.56 -0.43
N MET A 29 -2.02 -1.80 -0.66
CA MET A 29 -1.32 -2.63 0.33
C MET A 29 0.07 -2.11 0.74
N VAL A 30 0.65 -1.15 -0.01
CA VAL A 30 1.97 -0.56 0.27
C VAL A 30 1.84 0.74 1.07
N CYS A 31 0.94 1.64 0.67
CA CYS A 31 0.81 2.95 1.31
C CYS A 31 -0.37 3.05 2.29
N GLY A 32 -1.32 2.13 2.25
CA GLY A 32 -2.49 2.08 3.14
C GLY A 32 -3.55 3.16 2.88
N VAL A 33 -3.37 4.01 1.85
CA VAL A 33 -4.27 5.11 1.54
C VAL A 33 -5.55 4.60 0.87
N ARG A 34 -6.71 5.15 1.27
CA ARG A 34 -8.04 4.88 0.66
C ARG A 34 -8.35 5.81 -0.52
N GLU A 35 -7.99 7.09 -0.42
CA GLU A 35 -8.20 8.05 -1.51
C GLU A 35 -7.28 7.74 -2.70
N GLY A 36 -7.85 7.57 -3.89
CA GLY A 36 -7.12 7.15 -5.09
C GLY A 36 -7.13 5.63 -5.33
N GLY A 37 -7.46 4.83 -4.31
CA GLY A 37 -7.72 3.39 -4.42
C GLY A 37 -6.52 2.52 -4.80
N ALA A 38 -6.66 1.20 -4.62
CA ALA A 38 -5.82 0.25 -5.35
C ALA A 38 -6.28 0.25 -6.82
N VAL A 39 -5.51 0.91 -7.70
CA VAL A 39 -5.87 1.07 -9.12
C VAL A 39 -5.47 -0.16 -9.95
N ALA A 40 -4.48 -0.92 -9.48
CA ALA A 40 -3.95 -2.10 -10.15
C ALA A 40 -3.65 -3.23 -9.16
N ASP A 41 -3.71 -4.47 -9.65
CA ASP A 41 -3.30 -5.65 -8.90
C ASP A 41 -1.80 -5.65 -8.65
N ALA A 42 -1.41 -6.03 -7.43
CA ALA A 42 0.00 -6.17 -7.05
C ALA A 42 0.55 -7.54 -7.45
N TYR A 43 1.80 -7.56 -7.94
CA TYR A 43 2.50 -8.78 -8.33
C TYR A 43 3.84 -8.90 -7.62
N TYR A 44 4.17 -10.12 -7.20
CA TYR A 44 5.53 -10.48 -6.88
C TYR A 44 6.36 -10.66 -8.14
N CYS A 45 7.59 -10.22 -7.96
CA CYS A 45 8.66 -10.19 -8.91
C CYS A 45 9.31 -11.59 -9.03
N MET A 46 9.87 -11.96 -10.18
CA MET A 46 10.52 -13.27 -10.36
C MET A 46 11.62 -13.54 -9.33
N ALA A 47 12.39 -12.51 -8.94
CA ALA A 47 13.44 -12.66 -7.94
C ALA A 47 12.85 -12.94 -6.55
N CYS A 48 11.75 -12.27 -6.19
CA CYS A 48 11.01 -12.55 -4.95
C CYS A 48 10.48 -13.98 -4.92
N VAL A 49 9.92 -14.45 -6.05
CA VAL A 49 9.41 -15.82 -6.18
C VAL A 49 10.52 -16.87 -6.06
N ARG A 50 11.68 -16.62 -6.67
CA ARG A 50 12.85 -17.50 -6.54
C ARG A 50 13.42 -17.57 -5.12
N MET A 51 13.17 -16.55 -4.32
CA MET A 51 13.56 -16.49 -2.91
C MET A 51 12.43 -16.94 -1.96
N GLU A 52 11.33 -17.47 -2.52
CA GLU A 52 10.16 -17.94 -1.77
C GLU A 52 9.48 -16.85 -0.90
N LYS A 53 9.70 -15.57 -1.24
CA LYS A 53 9.17 -14.41 -0.48
C LYS A 53 7.67 -14.22 -0.60
N GLU A 54 7.08 -14.78 -1.64
CA GLU A 54 5.63 -14.87 -1.83
C GLU A 54 4.96 -15.83 -0.83
N ARG A 55 5.73 -16.66 -0.12
CA ARG A 55 5.23 -17.61 0.89
C ARG A 55 5.35 -17.09 2.33
N ASP A 56 6.02 -15.96 2.55
CA ASP A 56 6.25 -15.38 3.88
C ASP A 56 4.94 -14.89 4.56
N GLY A 57 3.85 -14.73 3.82
CA GLY A 57 2.52 -14.40 4.36
C GLY A 57 1.88 -13.18 3.69
N CYS A 58 1.02 -12.47 4.44
CA CYS A 58 0.31 -11.30 3.94
C CYS A 58 1.27 -10.11 3.71
N PRO A 59 1.44 -9.62 2.49
CA PRO A 59 2.38 -8.54 2.18
C PRO A 59 1.89 -7.13 2.53
N THR A 60 0.75 -7.02 3.22
CA THR A 60 0.16 -5.71 3.55
C THR A 60 1.03 -4.98 4.57
N VAL A 61 1.43 -3.76 4.24
CA VAL A 61 2.16 -2.89 5.16
C VAL A 61 1.18 -2.33 6.19
N ILE A 62 1.29 -2.81 7.44
CA ILE A 62 0.42 -2.39 8.54
C ILE A 62 0.81 -1.02 9.14
N ASN A 63 2.10 -0.70 9.14
CA ASN A 63 2.63 0.48 9.82
C ASN A 63 3.06 1.53 8.79
N ALA A 64 2.54 2.75 8.92
CA ALA A 64 3.04 3.88 8.15
C ALA A 64 4.43 4.29 8.68
N GLY A 65 5.46 4.07 7.87
CA GLY A 65 6.84 4.41 8.21
C GLY A 65 7.09 5.93 8.32
N THR A 66 8.26 6.28 8.85
CA THR A 66 8.68 7.68 9.04
C THR A 66 8.70 8.48 7.74
N ALA A 67 8.97 7.86 6.59
CA ALA A 67 8.94 8.51 5.28
C ALA A 67 7.57 9.13 4.93
N ALA A 68 6.47 8.45 5.30
CA ALA A 68 5.12 8.97 5.10
C ALA A 68 4.85 10.18 6.02
N ARG A 69 5.30 10.11 7.28
CA ARG A 69 5.21 11.21 8.25
C ARG A 69 6.04 12.41 7.83
N ASP A 70 7.27 12.17 7.38
CA ASP A 70 8.19 13.19 6.92
C ASP A 70 7.64 13.91 5.68
N SER A 71 7.08 13.17 4.72
CA SER A 71 6.37 13.74 3.57
C SER A 71 5.17 14.60 3.96
N PHE A 72 4.49 14.28 5.08
CA PHE A 72 3.42 15.12 5.62
C PHE A 72 3.98 16.42 6.24
N TYR A 73 5.02 16.34 7.06
CA TYR A 73 5.64 17.53 7.67
C TYR A 73 6.31 18.45 6.64
N GLN A 74 6.98 17.88 5.63
CA GLN A 74 7.56 18.66 4.53
C GLN A 74 6.49 19.41 3.73
N ARG A 75 5.34 18.79 3.46
CA ARG A 75 4.20 19.45 2.79
C ARG A 75 3.63 20.58 3.63
N LYS A 76 3.51 20.38 4.95
CA LYS A 76 3.07 21.43 5.89
C LYS A 76 4.06 22.60 5.94
N LYS A 77 5.37 22.34 5.93
CA LYS A 77 6.42 23.37 5.93
C LYS A 77 6.44 24.21 4.65
N ARG A 78 6.07 23.62 3.51
CA ARG A 78 5.98 24.31 2.20
C ARG A 78 4.70 25.15 2.03
N GLY A 79 3.86 25.28 3.06
CA GLY A 79 2.72 26.22 3.07
C GLY A 79 1.52 25.80 2.20
N TYR A 80 1.37 24.51 1.88
CA TYR A 80 0.28 24.07 1.02
C TYR A 80 -1.06 24.06 1.77
N SER A 81 -1.98 24.95 1.36
CA SER A 81 -3.39 24.96 1.78
C SER A 81 -4.07 23.68 1.30
N SER A 82 -4.88 23.10 2.19
CA SER A 82 -5.62 21.86 2.05
C SER A 82 -6.40 21.75 0.73
N THR A 83 -5.78 21.20 -0.30
CA THR A 83 -6.47 20.61 -1.44
C THR A 83 -5.83 19.27 -1.71
N ALA A 84 -6.64 18.23 -1.57
CA ALA A 84 -6.38 16.81 -1.80
C ALA A 84 -5.16 16.55 -2.71
N ALA A 85 -4.02 16.24 -2.09
CA ALA A 85 -2.91 15.66 -2.82
C ALA A 85 -3.35 14.25 -3.23
N ARG A 86 -3.88 14.14 -4.45
CA ARG A 86 -4.28 12.86 -5.06
C ARG A 86 -3.08 11.93 -4.97
N HIS A 87 -3.11 10.99 -4.03
CA HIS A 87 -2.10 9.96 -3.93
C HIS A 87 -2.46 8.91 -4.97
N SER A 88 -1.96 9.06 -6.20
CA SER A 88 -2.09 8.02 -7.23
C SER A 88 -1.14 6.88 -6.89
N CYS A 89 -1.73 5.74 -6.55
CA CYS A 89 -1.05 4.45 -6.55
C CYS A 89 -1.27 3.72 -7.88
#